data_AF-A0A947CTF7-F1
#
_entry.id   AF-A0A947CTF7-F1
#
_cell.length_a   1.000
_cell.length_b   1.000
_cell.length_c   1.000
_cell.angle_alpha   90.00
_cell.angle_beta   90.00
_cell.angle_gamma   90.00
#
_symmetry.space_group_name_H-M   'P 1'
#
loop_
_entity.id
_entity.type
_entity.pdbx_description
1 polymer ?
#
loop_
_entity_poly.entity_id
_entity_poly.type
_entity_poly.pdbx_seq_one_letter_code
_entity_poly.pdbx_strand_id
1 'polypeptide(L)'
;MSGHNRKNPRYRVHLSVRFARAREFVIEYAENLSQGGLFVKGAGSLGALEEVDVEIDLPGAGTYTVKAEVAHTIDAATATRLGRSAGAGLAITESPPGFTDALQAYLQRLGRRADVMVMVTDETFGLLLAAAGFQVATAPEPDQLAAAIAHSEVPVAGVVVSRGQAPDYQQATTAAGAGDVVVTMDSTEDFERVLEWLDNEL
;
A
#
# COMPACT_ATOMS: atom_id res chain seq x y z
N MET A 1 -6.20 4.31 32.74
CA MET A 1 -6.43 4.38 31.29
C MET A 1 -5.10 4.72 30.64
N SER A 2 -4.35 3.72 30.17
CA SER A 2 -3.02 3.95 29.57
C SER A 2 -3.14 3.97 28.05
N GLY A 3 -3.15 5.18 27.48
CA GLY A 3 -2.96 5.39 26.06
C GLY A 3 -1.58 4.90 25.66
N HIS A 4 -1.51 3.89 24.80
CA HIS A 4 -0.25 3.35 24.32
C HIS A 4 0.48 4.44 23.52
N ASN A 5 1.60 4.90 24.07
CA ASN A 5 2.59 5.73 23.42
C ASN A 5 3.18 4.94 22.23
N ARG A 6 2.62 5.12 21.03
CA ARG A 6 3.09 4.43 19.83
C ARG A 6 4.30 5.19 19.29
N LYS A 7 5.47 4.56 19.31
CA LYS A 7 6.73 5.18 18.87
C LYS A 7 6.87 5.37 17.36
N ASN A 8 6.14 4.59 16.53
CA ASN A 8 6.34 4.55 15.07
C ASN A 8 5.02 4.69 14.28
N PRO A 9 5.01 5.41 13.14
CA PRO A 9 3.85 5.51 12.26
C PRO A 9 3.48 4.15 11.64
N ARG A 10 2.19 3.98 11.34
CA ARG A 10 1.64 2.80 10.65
C ARG A 10 1.03 3.21 9.33
N TYR A 11 1.44 2.53 8.26
CA TYR A 11 0.93 2.75 6.93
C TYR A 11 -0.04 1.63 6.59
N ARG A 12 -1.17 1.97 5.96
CA ARG A 12 -2.02 0.95 5.33
C ARG A 12 -1.26 0.38 4.16
N VAL A 13 -1.28 -0.94 4.05
CA VAL A 13 -0.60 -1.66 2.98
C VAL A 13 -1.49 -2.80 2.50
N HIS A 14 -1.12 -3.39 1.36
CA HIS A 14 -1.64 -4.67 0.91
C HIS A 14 -0.47 -5.57 0.55
N LEU A 15 0.27 -6.02 1.58
CA LEU A 15 1.42 -6.89 1.38
C LEU A 15 1.04 -8.35 1.52
N SER A 16 1.49 -9.18 0.59
CA SER A 16 1.45 -10.63 0.72
C SER A 16 2.35 -11.05 1.87
N VAL A 17 1.77 -11.77 2.82
CA VAL A 17 2.46 -12.32 3.99
C VAL A 17 2.20 -13.80 4.02
N ARG A 18 3.27 -14.59 4.19
CA ARG A 18 3.14 -16.04 4.39
C ARG A 18 3.70 -16.40 5.74
N PHE A 19 3.00 -17.24 6.48
CA PHE A 19 3.54 -17.80 7.70
C PHE A 19 3.27 -19.30 7.77
N ALA A 20 4.23 -20.01 8.35
CA ALA A 20 4.13 -21.45 8.53
C ALA A 20 3.29 -21.76 9.77
N ARG A 21 2.21 -22.52 9.60
CA ARG A 21 1.64 -23.33 10.69
C ARG A 21 2.30 -24.70 10.65
N ALA A 22 2.21 -25.45 11.74
CA ALA A 22 2.83 -26.77 11.93
C ALA A 22 2.68 -27.79 10.77
N ARG A 23 1.80 -27.56 9.77
CA ARG A 23 1.64 -28.40 8.58
C ARG A 23 1.29 -27.66 7.26
N GLU A 24 1.07 -26.34 7.26
CA GLU A 24 0.56 -25.58 6.09
C GLU A 24 1.08 -24.13 6.06
N PHE A 25 1.42 -23.63 4.86
CA PHE A 25 1.68 -22.20 4.64
C PHE A 25 0.37 -21.49 4.27
N VAL A 26 0.03 -20.44 5.00
CA VAL A 26 -1.15 -19.60 4.70
C VAL A 26 -0.68 -18.28 4.12
N ILE A 27 -1.21 -17.90 2.95
CA ILE A 27 -1.03 -16.56 2.37
C ILE A 27 -2.14 -15.67 2.93
N GLU A 28 -1.77 -14.61 3.63
CA GLU A 28 -2.67 -13.57 4.11
C GLU A 28 -2.14 -12.19 3.68
N TYR A 29 -2.96 -11.15 3.85
CA TYR A 29 -2.54 -9.78 3.55
C TYR A 29 -2.35 -8.96 4.82
N ALA A 30 -1.23 -8.24 4.91
CA ALA A 30 -1.02 -7.24 5.95
C ALA A 30 -1.95 -6.05 5.69
N GLU A 31 -2.76 -5.65 6.67
CA GLU A 31 -3.62 -4.46 6.60
C GLU A 31 -2.83 -3.19 6.92
N ASN A 32 -1.87 -3.30 7.83
CA ASN A 32 -0.96 -2.20 8.14
C ASN A 32 0.43 -2.71 8.54
N LEU A 33 1.43 -1.85 8.28
CA LEU A 33 2.84 -2.10 8.54
C LEU A 33 3.46 -0.93 9.28
N SER A 34 4.38 -1.25 10.19
CA SER A 34 5.27 -0.31 10.88
C SER A 34 6.65 -0.93 11.01
N GLN A 35 7.64 -0.13 11.43
CA GLN A 35 9.00 -0.61 11.65
C GLN A 35 9.08 -1.78 12.65
N GLY A 36 8.16 -1.87 13.62
CA GLY A 36 8.18 -2.90 14.67
C GLY A 36 7.24 -4.08 14.44
N GLY A 37 6.47 -4.09 13.36
CA GLY A 37 5.49 -5.16 13.16
C GLY A 37 4.34 -4.81 12.23
N LEU A 38 3.48 -5.79 12.03
CA LEU A 38 2.40 -5.80 11.05
C LEU A 38 1.10 -6.32 11.66
N PHE A 39 -0.04 -5.92 11.08
CA PHE A 39 -1.33 -6.54 11.38
C PHE A 39 -1.80 -7.34 10.18
N VAL A 40 -2.06 -8.62 10.38
CA VAL A 40 -2.47 -9.56 9.33
C VAL A 40 -3.95 -9.86 9.49
N LYS A 41 -4.73 -9.55 8.47
CA LYS A 41 -6.16 -9.88 8.42
C LYS A 41 -6.34 -11.40 8.34
N GLY A 42 -7.40 -11.94 8.93
CA GLY A 42 -7.69 -13.39 8.87
C GLY A 42 -6.83 -14.26 9.81
N ALA A 43 -5.71 -13.73 10.32
CA ALA A 43 -4.81 -14.44 11.24
C ALA A 43 -5.32 -14.53 12.70
N GLY A 44 -6.62 -14.33 12.95
CA GLY A 44 -7.19 -14.34 14.31
C GLY A 44 -7.17 -15.70 15.01
N SER A 45 -6.88 -16.78 14.28
CA SER A 45 -6.72 -18.14 14.82
C SER A 45 -5.33 -18.42 15.40
N LEU A 46 -4.36 -17.50 15.25
CA LEU A 46 -3.03 -17.66 15.83
C LEU A 46 -3.09 -17.62 17.36
N GLY A 47 -2.27 -18.43 18.03
CA GLY A 47 -2.14 -18.41 19.47
C GLY A 47 -1.49 -17.11 19.94
N ALA A 48 -1.99 -16.51 21.02
CA ALA A 48 -1.29 -15.38 21.63
C ALA A 48 0.11 -15.82 22.10
N LEU A 49 1.11 -14.95 21.90
CA LEU A 49 2.53 -15.21 22.20
C LEU A 49 3.16 -16.37 21.39
N GLU A 50 2.46 -16.88 20.38
CA GLU A 50 3.03 -17.84 19.44
C GLU A 50 4.13 -17.14 18.61
N GLU A 51 5.30 -17.77 18.51
CA GLU A 51 6.34 -17.36 17.57
C GLU A 51 6.08 -18.01 16.22
N VAL A 52 6.09 -17.20 15.17
CA VAL A 52 5.85 -17.61 13.79
C VAL A 52 6.95 -17.07 12.88
N ASP A 53 7.38 -17.90 11.93
CA ASP A 53 8.20 -17.45 10.82
C ASP A 53 7.28 -16.81 9.78
N VAL A 54 7.60 -15.58 9.39
CA VAL A 54 6.80 -14.73 8.51
C VAL A 54 7.63 -14.33 7.30
N GLU A 55 7.23 -14.77 6.12
CA GLU A 55 7.72 -14.29 4.84
C GLU A 55 6.95 -13.04 4.44
N ILE A 56 7.67 -11.92 4.30
CA ILE A 56 7.14 -10.61 3.92
C ILE A 56 7.75 -10.25 2.57
N ASP A 57 6.89 -10.05 1.58
CA ASP A 57 7.31 -9.48 0.30
C ASP A 57 7.29 -7.95 0.39
N LEU A 58 8.46 -7.32 0.24
CA LEU A 58 8.61 -5.86 0.22
C LEU A 58 8.80 -5.40 -1.24
N PRO A 59 7.81 -4.73 -1.85
CA PRO A 59 7.87 -4.30 -3.24
C PRO A 59 9.14 -3.50 -3.56
N GLY A 60 9.90 -3.98 -4.55
CA GLY A 60 11.18 -3.39 -4.98
C GLY A 60 12.38 -3.66 -4.05
N ALA A 61 12.20 -4.38 -2.94
CA ALA A 61 13.29 -4.80 -2.05
C ALA A 61 13.42 -6.33 -1.95
N GLY A 62 12.37 -7.06 -2.34
CA GLY A 62 12.34 -8.52 -2.36
C GLY A 62 11.70 -9.11 -1.11
N THR A 63 11.82 -10.42 -0.99
CA THR A 63 11.13 -11.21 0.02
C THR A 63 12.07 -11.54 1.19
N TYR A 64 11.59 -11.33 2.41
CA TYR A 64 12.35 -11.56 3.65
C TYR A 64 11.58 -12.48 4.59
N THR A 65 12.26 -13.44 5.19
CA THR A 65 11.70 -14.25 6.30
C THR A 65 12.16 -13.66 7.63
N VAL A 66 11.20 -13.31 8.49
CA VAL A 66 11.42 -12.78 9.84
C VAL A 66 10.78 -13.66 10.89
N LYS A 67 11.26 -13.59 12.14
CA LYS A 67 10.54 -14.15 13.28
C LYS A 67 9.65 -13.08 13.87
N ALA A 68 8.42 -13.46 14.20
CA ALA A 68 7.47 -12.56 14.84
C ALA A 68 6.68 -13.28 15.93
N GLU A 69 6.30 -12.52 16.96
CA GLU A 69 5.44 -12.96 18.04
C GLU A 69 4.04 -12.38 17.89
N VAL A 70 3.01 -13.20 18.13
CA VAL A 70 1.62 -12.76 18.16
C VAL A 70 1.35 -11.89 19.40
N ALA A 71 1.47 -10.57 19.22
CA ALA A 71 1.29 -9.60 20.28
C ALA A 71 -0.17 -9.45 20.73
N HIS A 72 -1.13 -9.61 19.81
CA HIS A 72 -2.56 -9.65 20.11
C HIS A 72 -3.37 -10.24 18.95
N THR A 73 -4.54 -10.80 19.25
CA THR A 73 -5.54 -11.21 18.25
C THR A 73 -6.82 -10.40 18.38
N ILE A 74 -7.56 -10.29 17.28
CA ILE A 74 -8.89 -9.69 17.22
C ILE A 74 -9.80 -10.72 16.56
N ASP A 75 -10.73 -11.27 17.34
CA ASP A 75 -11.74 -12.17 16.82
C ASP A 75 -12.83 -11.43 16.03
N ALA A 76 -13.68 -12.19 15.33
CA ALA A 76 -14.75 -11.62 14.49
C ALA A 76 -15.74 -10.76 15.29
N ALA A 77 -16.13 -11.20 16.49
CA ALA A 77 -17.09 -10.47 17.32
C ALA A 77 -16.53 -9.12 17.79
N THR A 78 -15.27 -9.09 18.22
CA THR A 78 -14.56 -7.88 18.63
C THR A 78 -14.30 -6.97 17.44
N ALA A 79 -13.91 -7.53 16.30
CA ALA A 79 -13.73 -6.81 15.05
C ALA A 79 -15.00 -6.05 14.64
N THR A 80 -16.16 -6.71 14.62
CA THR A 80 -17.46 -6.08 14.32
C THR A 80 -17.78 -4.95 15.31
N ARG A 81 -17.61 -5.19 16.61
CA ARG A 81 -17.89 -4.17 17.64
C ARG A 81 -16.99 -2.94 17.52
N LEU A 82 -15.75 -3.13 17.09
CA LEU A 82 -14.75 -2.05 16.98
C LEU A 82 -14.68 -1.42 15.60
N GLY A 83 -15.46 -1.90 14.61
CA GLY A 83 -15.35 -1.47 13.22
C GLY A 83 -13.97 -1.76 12.61
N ARG A 84 -13.35 -2.89 12.98
CA ARG A 84 -12.02 -3.32 12.53
C ARG A 84 -12.11 -4.66 11.81
N SER A 85 -11.03 -5.08 11.17
CA SER A 85 -10.88 -6.45 10.68
C SER A 85 -10.51 -7.42 11.80
N ALA A 86 -11.00 -8.65 11.71
CA ALA A 86 -10.48 -9.75 12.50
C ALA A 86 -9.09 -10.16 11.99
N GLY A 87 -8.17 -10.52 12.89
CA GLY A 87 -6.78 -10.78 12.54
C GLY A 87 -5.85 -10.84 13.74
N ALA A 88 -4.55 -10.73 13.48
CA ALA A 88 -3.52 -10.72 14.51
C ALA A 88 -2.50 -9.60 14.28
N GLY A 89 -2.06 -8.96 15.37
CA GLY A 89 -0.89 -8.10 15.36
C GLY A 89 0.36 -8.90 15.68
N LEU A 90 1.32 -8.87 14.76
CA LEU A 90 2.60 -9.56 14.87
C LEU A 90 3.70 -8.53 15.16
N ALA A 91 4.48 -8.78 16.22
CA ALA A 91 5.66 -7.99 16.56
C ALA A 91 6.90 -8.71 16.03
N ILE A 92 7.71 -8.04 15.20
CA ILE A 92 8.92 -8.64 14.64
C ILE A 92 9.96 -8.72 15.75
N THR A 93 10.46 -9.93 16.02
CA THR A 93 11.42 -10.21 17.10
C THR A 93 12.83 -10.44 16.56
N GLU A 94 12.96 -11.07 15.39
CA GLU A 94 14.24 -11.30 14.71
C GLU A 94 14.11 -11.10 13.20
N SER A 95 15.15 -10.60 12.56
CA SER A 95 15.18 -10.36 11.12
C SER A 95 16.57 -10.57 10.51
N PRO A 96 16.67 -10.98 9.24
CA PRO A 96 17.95 -11.12 8.56
C PRO A 96 18.62 -9.75 8.31
N PRO A 97 19.93 -9.73 8.04
CA PRO A 97 20.63 -8.52 7.63
C PRO A 97 19.96 -7.84 6.43
N GLY A 98 19.94 -6.51 6.41
CA GLY A 98 19.34 -5.70 5.34
C GLY A 98 17.81 -5.56 5.41
N PHE A 99 17.10 -6.40 6.18
CA PHE A 99 15.65 -6.27 6.31
C PHE A 99 15.22 -4.92 6.89
N THR A 100 15.86 -4.46 7.96
CA THR A 100 15.51 -3.19 8.62
C THR A 100 15.65 -2.01 7.66
N ASP A 101 16.72 -1.98 6.87
CA ASP A 101 16.98 -0.90 5.91
C ASP A 101 15.97 -0.96 4.75
N ALA A 102 15.70 -2.16 4.22
CA ALA A 102 14.68 -2.39 3.20
C ALA A 102 13.29 -1.97 3.69
N LEU A 103 12.90 -2.36 4.89
CA LEU A 103 11.65 -1.98 5.52
C LEU A 103 11.57 -0.47 5.70
N GLN A 104 12.62 0.17 6.22
CA GLN A 104 12.63 1.62 6.41
C GLN A 104 12.51 2.37 5.07
N ALA A 105 13.24 1.95 4.04
CA ALA A 105 13.14 2.54 2.70
C ALA A 105 11.72 2.36 2.13
N TYR A 106 11.12 1.19 2.31
CA TYR A 106 9.75 0.93 1.90
C TYR A 106 8.73 1.80 2.65
N LEU A 107 8.87 1.95 3.97
CA LEU A 107 8.00 2.82 4.78
C LEU A 107 8.15 4.29 4.39
N GLN A 108 9.36 4.76 4.07
CA GLN A 108 9.58 6.11 3.55
C GLN A 108 8.88 6.31 2.21
N ARG A 109 8.95 5.31 1.31
CA ARG A 109 8.23 5.33 0.03
C ARG A 109 6.73 5.41 0.23
N LEU A 110 6.15 4.60 1.13
CA LEU A 110 4.73 4.68 1.47
C LEU A 110 4.32 6.03 2.04
N GLY A 111 5.19 6.65 2.86
CA GLY A 111 4.98 8.01 3.33
C GLY A 111 4.85 9.00 2.17
N ARG A 112 5.80 8.98 1.23
CA ARG A 112 5.75 9.86 0.05
C ARG A 112 4.52 9.62 -0.82
N ARG A 113 4.13 8.36 -1.04
CA ARG A 113 2.91 8.00 -1.79
C ARG A 113 1.65 8.51 -1.11
N ALA A 114 1.59 8.46 0.22
CA ALA A 114 0.44 8.94 0.98
C ALA A 114 0.28 10.47 0.93
N ASP A 115 1.33 11.21 0.57
CA ASP A 115 1.33 12.67 0.47
C ASP A 115 0.96 13.18 -0.93
N VAL A 116 0.70 12.29 -1.89
CA VAL A 116 0.34 12.63 -3.27
C VAL A 116 -0.95 11.93 -3.72
N MET A 117 -1.54 12.46 -4.79
CA MET A 117 -2.71 11.89 -5.46
C MET A 117 -2.37 11.34 -6.83
N VAL A 118 -3.03 10.24 -7.19
CA VAL A 118 -3.08 9.71 -8.54
C VAL A 118 -4.52 9.74 -9.04
N MET A 119 -4.74 10.33 -10.21
CA MET A 119 -6.05 10.34 -10.84
C MET A 119 -6.18 9.15 -11.80
N VAL A 120 -7.32 8.46 -11.81
CA VAL A 120 -7.52 7.24 -12.62
C VAL A 120 -8.84 7.27 -13.37
N THR A 121 -8.86 6.74 -14.60
CA THR A 121 -10.13 6.54 -15.33
C THR A 121 -10.78 5.18 -15.07
N ASP A 122 -10.00 4.21 -14.58
CA ASP A 122 -10.47 2.85 -14.27
C ASP A 122 -10.44 2.59 -12.75
N GLU A 123 -11.58 2.16 -12.21
CA GLU A 123 -11.74 1.88 -10.77
C GLU A 123 -10.83 0.74 -10.29
N THR A 124 -10.61 -0.28 -11.12
CA THR A 124 -9.75 -1.43 -10.80
C THR A 124 -8.30 -0.97 -10.61
N PHE A 125 -7.80 -0.11 -11.50
CA PHE A 125 -6.46 0.46 -11.36
C PHE A 125 -6.38 1.37 -10.14
N GLY A 126 -7.45 2.11 -9.85
CA GLY A 126 -7.57 2.89 -8.63
C GLY A 126 -7.41 2.06 -7.35
N LEU A 127 -8.05 0.89 -7.29
CA LEU A 127 -7.92 -0.02 -6.16
C LEU A 127 -6.48 -0.53 -5.98
N LEU A 128 -5.78 -0.85 -7.08
CA LEU A 128 -4.39 -1.30 -7.04
C LEU A 128 -3.44 -0.19 -6.55
N LEU A 129 -3.61 1.03 -7.05
CA LEU A 129 -2.79 2.18 -6.65
C LEU A 129 -3.04 2.59 -5.20
N ALA A 130 -4.30 2.56 -4.76
CA ALA A 130 -4.65 2.77 -3.36
C ALA A 130 -4.02 1.68 -2.47
N ALA A 131 -4.01 0.42 -2.91
CA ALA A 131 -3.34 -0.68 -2.21
C ALA A 131 -1.81 -0.50 -2.15
N ALA A 132 -1.21 0.18 -3.13
CA ALA A 132 0.19 0.56 -3.13
C ALA A 132 0.52 1.81 -2.28
N GLY A 133 -0.49 2.46 -1.70
CA GLY A 133 -0.33 3.54 -0.73
C GLY A 133 -0.56 4.95 -1.27
N PHE A 134 -1.03 5.11 -2.52
CA PHE A 134 -1.40 6.43 -3.06
C PHE A 134 -2.78 6.88 -2.56
N GLN A 135 -2.98 8.20 -2.50
CA GLN A 135 -4.34 8.74 -2.56
C GLN A 135 -4.85 8.63 -4.00
N VAL A 136 -6.10 8.21 -4.19
CA VAL A 136 -6.66 7.97 -5.52
C VAL A 136 -7.95 8.75 -5.69
N ALA A 137 -8.09 9.40 -6.84
CA ALA A 137 -9.32 10.06 -7.27
C ALA A 137 -9.68 9.64 -8.70
N THR A 138 -10.97 9.73 -9.05
CA THR A 138 -11.39 9.55 -10.44
C THR A 138 -10.93 10.74 -11.27
N ALA A 139 -10.27 10.47 -12.39
CA ALA A 139 -9.93 11.49 -13.37
C ALA A 139 -11.22 12.02 -14.01
N PRO A 140 -11.43 13.35 -14.06
CA PRO A 140 -12.56 13.92 -14.78
C PRO A 140 -12.33 13.83 -16.29
N GLU A 141 -13.32 14.27 -17.08
CA GLU A 141 -13.16 14.42 -18.53
C GLU A 141 -11.93 15.31 -18.89
N PRO A 142 -11.29 15.08 -20.05
CA PRO A 142 -10.05 15.78 -20.42
C PRO A 142 -10.13 17.31 -20.34
N ASP A 143 -11.27 17.90 -20.72
CA ASP A 143 -11.48 19.35 -20.69
C ASP A 143 -11.52 19.96 -19.27
N GLN A 144 -11.76 19.12 -18.26
CA GLN A 144 -11.83 19.52 -16.84
C GLN A 144 -10.58 19.14 -16.06
N LEU A 145 -9.71 18.30 -16.61
CA LEU A 145 -8.53 17.75 -15.94
C LEU A 145 -7.60 18.81 -15.38
N ALA A 146 -7.31 19.83 -16.17
CA ALA A 146 -6.43 20.94 -15.77
C ALA A 146 -6.93 21.64 -14.50
N ALA A 147 -8.23 21.91 -14.45
CA ALA A 147 -8.87 22.50 -13.29
C ALA A 147 -8.82 21.54 -12.10
N ALA A 148 -9.10 20.25 -12.28
CA ALA A 148 -9.04 19.28 -11.20
C ALA A 148 -7.63 19.16 -10.59
N ILE A 149 -6.58 19.16 -11.42
CA ILE A 149 -5.18 19.16 -10.95
C ILE A 149 -4.89 20.43 -10.14
N ALA A 150 -5.25 21.60 -10.67
CA ALA A 150 -4.98 22.88 -10.01
C ALA A 150 -5.74 23.08 -8.69
N HIS A 151 -6.89 22.43 -8.50
CA HIS A 151 -7.70 22.49 -7.28
C HIS A 151 -7.46 21.31 -6.33
N SER A 152 -6.55 20.39 -6.65
CA SER A 152 -6.22 19.28 -5.77
C SER A 152 -5.59 19.78 -4.46
N GLU A 153 -6.03 19.24 -3.33
CA GLU A 153 -5.50 19.60 -2.00
C GLU A 153 -4.08 19.07 -1.77
N VAL A 154 -3.69 18.03 -2.50
CA VAL A 154 -2.35 17.42 -2.49
C VAL A 154 -1.77 17.39 -3.91
N PRO A 155 -0.43 17.36 -4.08
CA PRO A 155 0.17 17.27 -5.41
C PRO A 155 -0.32 16.03 -6.18
N VAL A 156 -0.64 16.21 -7.45
CA VAL A 156 -1.00 15.10 -8.35
C VAL A 156 0.29 14.54 -8.95
N ALA A 157 0.64 13.31 -8.58
CA ALA A 157 1.84 12.63 -9.08
C ALA A 157 1.62 12.05 -10.50
N GLY A 158 0.37 11.78 -10.88
CA GLY A 158 0.07 11.29 -12.22
C GLY A 158 -1.40 11.09 -12.51
N VAL A 159 -1.71 10.90 -13.78
CA VAL A 159 -3.02 10.58 -14.33
C VAL A 159 -2.89 9.26 -15.09
N VAL A 160 -3.47 8.19 -14.53
CA VAL A 160 -3.40 6.84 -15.11
C VAL A 160 -4.64 6.61 -15.95
N VAL A 161 -4.42 6.36 -17.24
CA VAL A 161 -5.49 6.18 -18.23
C VAL A 161 -5.23 4.96 -19.10
N SER A 162 -6.27 4.47 -19.78
CA SER A 162 -6.05 3.47 -20.84
C SER A 162 -5.34 4.10 -22.03
N ARG A 163 -4.60 3.31 -22.81
CA ARG A 163 -3.86 3.79 -23.99
C ARG A 163 -4.75 4.47 -25.02
N GLY A 164 -5.99 4.03 -25.16
CA GLY A 164 -6.96 4.65 -26.07
C GLY A 164 -7.35 6.08 -25.66
N GLN A 165 -7.30 6.40 -24.37
CA GLN A 165 -7.65 7.72 -23.82
C GLN A 165 -6.43 8.64 -23.70
N ALA A 166 -5.22 8.09 -23.69
CA ALA A 166 -3.98 8.84 -23.46
C ALA A 166 -3.81 10.10 -24.33
N PRO A 167 -4.11 10.09 -25.64
CA PRO A 167 -3.92 11.29 -26.47
C PRO A 167 -4.73 12.50 -25.99
N ASP A 168 -5.99 12.29 -25.59
CA ASP A 168 -6.88 13.37 -25.16
C ASP A 168 -6.41 13.96 -23.82
N TYR A 169 -6.01 13.10 -22.89
CA TYR A 169 -5.49 13.50 -21.58
C TYR A 169 -4.13 14.21 -21.71
N GLN A 170 -3.23 13.72 -22.56
CA GLN A 170 -1.93 14.35 -22.83
C GLN A 170 -2.09 15.73 -23.46
N GLN A 171 -3.04 15.88 -24.38
CA GLN A 171 -3.36 17.17 -24.96
C GLN A 171 -3.86 18.15 -23.90
N ALA A 172 -4.76 17.69 -23.02
CA ALA A 172 -5.29 18.50 -21.92
C ALA A 172 -4.21 18.96 -20.93
N THR A 173 -3.32 18.05 -20.47
CA THR A 173 -2.24 18.41 -19.54
C THR A 173 -1.21 19.33 -20.17
N THR A 174 -0.87 19.11 -21.43
CA THR A 174 0.06 19.97 -22.19
C THR A 174 -0.51 21.38 -22.34
N ALA A 175 -1.78 21.50 -22.74
CA ALA A 175 -2.45 22.81 -22.88
C ALA A 175 -2.51 23.58 -21.56
N ALA A 176 -2.58 22.87 -20.44
CA ALA A 176 -2.59 23.43 -19.09
C ALA A 176 -1.20 23.74 -18.52
N GLY A 177 -0.12 23.31 -19.18
CA GLY A 177 1.24 23.42 -18.65
C GLY A 177 1.50 22.50 -17.44
N ALA A 178 0.70 21.44 -17.26
CA ALA A 178 0.81 20.51 -16.14
C ALA A 178 1.96 19.49 -16.30
N GLY A 179 2.69 19.51 -17.42
CA GLY A 179 3.77 18.57 -17.70
C GLY A 179 3.30 17.20 -18.21
N ASP A 180 4.26 16.29 -18.36
CA ASP A 180 4.00 14.91 -18.78
C ASP A 180 3.59 14.06 -17.57
N VAL A 181 2.36 14.26 -17.11
CA VAL A 181 1.81 13.56 -15.93
C VAL A 181 0.92 12.38 -16.32
N VAL A 182 0.79 12.06 -17.61
CA VAL A 182 -0.13 11.02 -18.09
C VAL A 182 0.62 9.71 -18.32
N VAL A 183 0.22 8.66 -17.63
CA VAL A 183 0.80 7.32 -17.78
C VAL A 183 -0.29 6.32 -18.19
N THR A 184 0.06 5.41 -19.10
CA THR A 184 -0.89 4.42 -19.60
C THR A 184 -0.84 3.13 -18.78
N MET A 185 -2.01 2.57 -18.46
CA MET A 185 -2.19 1.24 -17.90
C MET A 185 -3.34 0.57 -18.65
N ASP A 186 -3.08 -0.56 -19.32
CA ASP A 186 -4.12 -1.29 -20.07
C ASP A 186 -4.50 -2.61 -19.38
N SER A 187 -3.66 -3.07 -18.46
CA SER A 187 -3.84 -4.33 -17.73
C SER A 187 -3.16 -4.29 -16.36
N THR A 188 -3.42 -5.28 -15.52
CA THR A 188 -2.70 -5.44 -14.25
C THR A 188 -1.22 -5.79 -14.44
N GLU A 189 -0.82 -6.29 -15.61
CA GLU A 189 0.60 -6.58 -15.91
C GLU A 189 1.43 -5.30 -16.08
N ASP A 190 0.78 -4.19 -16.43
CA ASP A 190 1.42 -2.87 -16.50
C ASP A 190 1.71 -2.26 -15.12
N PHE A 191 1.13 -2.82 -14.06
CA PHE A 191 1.08 -2.19 -12.74
C PHE A 191 2.47 -1.85 -12.19
N GLU A 192 3.42 -2.78 -12.26
CA GLU A 192 4.78 -2.56 -11.75
C GLU A 192 5.51 -1.43 -12.50
N ARG A 193 5.34 -1.36 -13.83
CA ARG A 193 5.90 -0.28 -14.65
C ARG A 193 5.29 1.08 -14.30
N VAL A 194 3.98 1.13 -14.11
CA VAL A 194 3.26 2.35 -13.69
C VAL A 194 3.71 2.78 -12.30
N LEU A 195 3.90 1.83 -11.39
CA LEU A 195 4.36 2.08 -10.04
C LEU A 195 5.77 2.66 -10.02
N GLU A 196 6.69 2.07 -10.79
CA GLU A 196 8.05 2.59 -10.96
C GLU A 196 8.04 4.01 -11.53
N TRP A 197 7.22 4.27 -12.55
CA TRP A 197 7.06 5.60 -13.12
C TRP A 197 6.60 6.62 -12.06
N LEU A 198 5.52 6.30 -11.34
CA LEU A 198 4.98 7.17 -10.29
C LEU A 198 5.97 7.42 -9.16
N ASP A 199 6.74 6.41 -8.74
CA ASP A 199 7.75 6.56 -7.69
C ASP A 199 8.92 7.47 -8.09
N ASN A 200 9.24 7.56 -9.39
CA ASN A 200 10.28 8.45 -9.91
C ASN A 200 9.85 9.92 -9.92
N GLU A 201 8.55 10.19 -9.84
CA GLU A 201 7.99 11.54 -9.73
C GLU A 201 7.91 12.06 -8.27
N LEU A 202 8.32 11.25 -7.27
CA LEU A 202 8.30 11.56 -5.83
C LEU A 202 9.68 11.91 -5.24
#